data_AF-A0A534KCG0-F1
#
_entry.id   AF-A0A534KCG0-F1
#
_cell.length_a   1.000
_cell.length_b   1.000
_cell.length_c   1.000
_cell.angle_alpha   90.00
_cell.angle_beta   90.00
_cell.angle_gamma   90.00
#
_symmetry.space_group_name_H-M   'P 1'
#
loop_
_entity.id
_entity.type
_entity.pdbx_description
1 polymer ?
#
loop_
_entity_poly.entity_id
_entity_poly.type
_entity_poly.pdbx_seq_one_letter_code
_entity_poly.pdbx_strand_id
1 'polypeptide(L)'
;MVVTTDYELFGTSDLNGGGHVTWTLTGAKAADLRAKILHMFDEYPTIPRGFLFQGQLTAANQDGVLESVEGVRYTDLLENVLERPGGAEGTIAQYMELYPFDLREKNAADPGLGFERSTSGLANTNVSTSADVEIRFLFEANTTTRNARVSLSTLALAQSLHRLFSYDAIQSPTLTPSGPYPGSWPFLIEGGWHNITTNSCPPGAPSPCAVLWAGNDATGRYANNTVAATRTIADPAFATPAYIPFDLRFASDVWATFNYTGQVADAGDRLHLQIAHAPAFTDWTNLSFGASVDLSPTAPGVWSTATVNLSGYLGDRVRLRLNFTSNAAGSARGFYIRDFALHAPS
;
A
#
# COMPACT_ATOMS: atom_id res chain seq x y z
N MET A 1 12.30 2.76 20.31
CA MET A 1 10.91 3.24 20.38
C MET A 1 10.34 2.78 21.69
N VAL A 2 9.91 3.74 22.47
CA VAL A 2 9.15 3.55 23.71
C VAL A 2 7.78 4.17 23.44
N VAL A 3 6.72 3.45 23.80
CA VAL A 3 5.35 3.99 23.78
C VAL A 3 4.91 4.06 25.23
N THR A 4 4.63 5.26 25.72
CA THR A 4 4.07 5.49 27.05
C THR A 4 2.64 5.98 26.89
N THR A 5 1.75 5.40 27.68
CA THR A 5 0.36 5.83 27.76
C THR A 5 0.02 6.04 29.21
N ASP A 6 -0.61 7.16 29.53
CA ASP A 6 -1.38 7.27 30.76
C ASP A 6 -2.87 7.23 30.44
N TYR A 7 -3.65 6.87 31.45
CA TYR A 7 -5.10 6.88 31.36
C TYR A 7 -5.64 7.46 32.66
N GLU A 8 -6.36 8.56 32.52
CA GLU A 8 -7.05 9.24 33.60
C GLU A 8 -8.55 8.92 33.49
N LEU A 9 -9.06 8.16 34.46
CA LEU A 9 -10.48 7.89 34.60
C LEU A 9 -11.19 9.12 35.14
N PHE A 10 -12.15 9.65 34.37
CA PHE A 10 -13.03 10.72 34.85
C PHE A 10 -14.27 10.12 35.51
N GLY A 11 -14.14 9.72 36.78
CA GLY A 11 -15.28 9.39 37.64
C GLY A 11 -15.34 7.94 38.13
N THR A 12 -16.13 7.70 39.18
CA THR A 12 -16.29 6.39 39.83
C THR A 12 -17.44 5.56 39.25
N SER A 13 -18.24 6.12 38.33
CA SER A 13 -19.44 5.49 37.75
C SER A 13 -19.43 5.34 36.22
N ASP A 14 -18.62 6.11 35.51
CA ASP A 14 -18.53 6.10 34.05
C ASP A 14 -17.15 5.59 33.61
N LEU A 15 -17.13 4.72 32.59
CA LEU A 15 -15.90 4.17 32.00
C LEU A 15 -15.33 5.09 30.89
N ASN A 16 -15.71 6.36 30.96
CA ASN A 16 -15.22 7.41 30.08
C ASN A 16 -14.02 8.07 30.77
N GLY A 17 -12.90 8.14 30.04
CA GLY A 17 -11.66 8.74 30.54
C GLY A 17 -10.98 9.51 29.44
N GLY A 18 -9.89 10.17 29.80
CA GLY A 18 -8.96 10.76 28.84
C GLY A 18 -7.55 10.28 29.14
N GLY A 19 -6.63 10.53 28.23
CA GLY A 19 -5.25 10.19 28.45
C GLY A 19 -4.35 10.82 27.41
N HIS A 20 -3.06 10.61 27.59
CA HIS A 20 -2.05 10.91 26.63
C HIS A 20 -1.33 9.64 26.19
N VAL A 21 -0.95 9.63 24.93
CA VAL A 21 0.01 8.69 24.38
C VAL A 21 1.22 9.49 23.89
N THR A 22 2.40 9.05 24.33
CA THR A 22 3.67 9.59 23.88
C THR A 22 4.47 8.49 23.21
N TRP A 23 4.90 8.77 21.99
CA TRP A 23 5.87 7.95 21.29
C TRP A 23 7.22 8.62 21.31
N THR A 24 8.22 7.93 21.84
CA THR A 24 9.62 8.37 21.80
C THR A 24 10.41 7.41 20.91
N LEU A 25 10.85 7.88 19.75
CA LEU A 25 11.66 7.14 18.79
C LEU A 25 13.09 7.69 18.82
N THR A 26 14.06 6.79 18.73
CA THR A 26 15.47 7.13 18.77
C THR A 26 16.24 6.45 17.65
N GLY A 27 17.37 7.05 17.25
CA GLY A 27 18.27 6.51 16.22
C GLY A 27 17.56 6.14 14.92
N ALA A 28 17.77 4.91 14.44
CA ALA A 28 17.22 4.44 13.16
C ALA A 28 15.68 4.49 13.07
N LYS A 29 14.97 4.34 14.19
CA LYS A 29 13.49 4.42 14.20
C LYS A 29 12.98 5.84 14.03
N ALA A 30 13.69 6.81 14.63
CA ALA A 30 13.40 8.23 14.43
C ALA A 30 13.68 8.65 12.98
N ALA A 31 14.82 8.18 12.43
CA ALA A 31 15.19 8.42 11.05
C ALA A 31 14.18 7.82 10.06
N ASP A 32 13.74 6.56 10.27
CA ASP A 32 12.73 5.90 9.43
C ASP A 32 11.40 6.65 9.41
N LEU A 33 10.86 6.99 10.59
CA LEU A 33 9.60 7.71 10.67
C LEU A 33 9.70 9.09 10.00
N ARG A 34 10.77 9.84 10.27
CA ARG A 34 11.00 11.15 9.63
C ARG A 34 11.10 11.03 8.12
N ALA A 35 11.85 10.04 7.61
CA ALA A 35 11.96 9.80 6.18
C ALA A 35 10.61 9.48 5.55
N LYS A 36 9.79 8.64 6.18
CA LYS A 36 8.42 8.35 5.72
C LYS A 36 7.54 9.59 5.70
N ILE A 37 7.57 10.41 6.77
CA ILE A 37 6.79 11.65 6.81
C ILE A 37 7.25 12.59 5.69
N LEU A 38 8.55 12.85 5.57
CA LEU A 38 9.09 13.74 4.55
C LEU A 38 8.77 13.23 3.13
N HIS A 39 9.07 11.96 2.83
CA HIS A 39 8.80 11.39 1.51
C HIS A 39 7.31 11.42 1.15
N MET A 40 6.39 11.34 2.12
CA MET A 40 4.95 11.42 1.84
C MET A 40 4.47 12.87 1.74
N PHE A 41 4.87 13.72 2.69
CA PHE A 41 4.25 15.03 2.89
C PHE A 41 4.99 16.20 2.24
N ASP A 42 6.29 16.07 1.97
CA ASP A 42 7.10 17.07 1.24
C ASP A 42 7.24 16.73 -0.26
N GLU A 43 7.36 15.45 -0.64
CA GLU A 43 7.54 15.11 -2.07
C GLU A 43 6.23 15.07 -2.88
N TYR A 44 5.16 14.52 -2.31
CA TYR A 44 3.90 14.31 -3.02
C TYR A 44 2.92 15.43 -2.71
N PRO A 45 2.32 16.14 -3.70
CA PRO A 45 1.29 17.16 -3.45
C PRO A 45 -0.04 16.60 -2.92
N THR A 46 -0.30 15.34 -3.22
CA THR A 46 -1.44 14.57 -2.69
C THR A 46 -0.98 13.17 -2.39
N ILE A 47 -1.52 12.56 -1.33
CA ILE A 47 -1.23 11.17 -0.96
C ILE A 47 -1.55 10.25 -2.16
N PRO A 48 -0.59 9.46 -2.67
CA PRO A 48 -0.80 8.63 -3.84
C PRO A 48 -1.89 7.56 -3.65
N ARG A 49 -2.46 7.06 -4.74
CA ARG A 49 -3.37 5.92 -4.68
C ARG A 49 -2.69 4.68 -4.11
N GLY A 50 -3.43 3.93 -3.31
CA GLY A 50 -2.97 2.71 -2.63
C GLY A 50 -2.56 2.92 -1.18
N PHE A 51 -2.43 4.16 -0.73
CA PHE A 51 -2.31 4.50 0.69
C PHE A 51 -3.69 4.77 1.31
N LEU A 52 -3.78 4.63 2.64
CA LEU A 52 -5.03 4.74 3.41
C LEU A 52 -5.80 6.05 3.16
N PHE A 53 -5.09 7.18 3.06
CA PHE A 53 -5.66 8.52 2.89
C PHE A 53 -5.43 9.10 1.49
N GLN A 54 -5.38 8.23 0.48
CA GLN A 54 -5.18 8.63 -0.90
C GLN A 54 -6.04 9.83 -1.35
N GLY A 55 -5.44 10.72 -2.15
CA GLY A 55 -6.06 11.94 -2.67
C GLY A 55 -6.11 13.10 -1.68
N GLN A 56 -5.79 12.90 -0.40
CA GLN A 56 -5.65 14.00 0.56
C GLN A 56 -4.44 14.87 0.23
N LEU A 57 -4.57 16.18 0.44
CA LEU A 57 -3.47 17.13 0.27
C LEU A 57 -2.47 17.01 1.42
N THR A 58 -1.20 17.15 1.08
CA THR A 58 -0.05 16.98 1.99
C THR A 58 0.64 18.29 2.37
N ALA A 59 0.32 19.38 1.64
CA ALA A 59 1.02 20.66 1.70
C ALA A 59 2.49 20.67 1.20
N ALA A 60 2.88 19.63 0.46
CA ALA A 60 4.21 19.50 -0.14
C ALA A 60 4.72 20.75 -0.85
N ASN A 61 5.95 21.13 -0.53
CA ASN A 61 6.68 22.20 -1.20
C ASN A 61 7.96 21.73 -1.94
N GLN A 62 8.40 20.48 -1.70
CA GLN A 62 9.54 19.80 -2.31
C GLN A 62 10.91 20.44 -1.99
N ASP A 63 11.06 21.03 -0.82
CA ASP A 63 12.32 21.65 -0.38
C ASP A 63 13.25 20.68 0.39
N GLY A 64 12.76 19.47 0.70
CA GLY A 64 13.53 18.45 1.41
C GLY A 64 13.63 18.69 2.92
N VAL A 65 12.80 19.55 3.48
CA VAL A 65 12.70 19.88 4.90
C VAL A 65 11.25 19.71 5.32
N LEU A 66 11.02 18.95 6.41
CA LEU A 66 9.71 18.77 6.98
C LEU A 66 9.27 20.06 7.69
N GLU A 67 8.49 20.89 6.99
CA GLU A 67 7.93 22.12 7.56
C GLU A 67 6.78 21.80 8.53
N SER A 68 6.51 22.72 9.46
CA SER A 68 5.43 22.54 10.44
C SER A 68 4.06 22.33 9.76
N VAL A 69 3.81 22.92 8.59
CA VAL A 69 2.54 22.75 7.85
C VAL A 69 2.38 21.33 7.30
N GLU A 70 3.45 20.73 6.77
CA GLU A 70 3.47 19.34 6.30
C GLU A 70 3.34 18.36 7.48
N GLY A 71 4.05 18.66 8.58
CA GLY A 71 3.95 17.94 9.85
C GLY A 71 2.54 17.94 10.42
N VAL A 72 1.83 19.07 10.37
CA VAL A 72 0.41 19.18 10.77
C VAL A 72 -0.45 18.20 9.98
N ARG A 73 -0.25 18.11 8.66
CA ARG A 73 -1.01 17.17 7.80
C ARG A 73 -0.78 15.72 8.19
N TYR A 74 0.45 15.35 8.51
CA TYR A 74 0.74 14.03 9.05
C TYR A 74 0.00 13.78 10.37
N THR A 75 0.10 14.70 11.33
CA THR A 75 -0.54 14.53 12.63
C THR A 75 -2.06 14.50 12.56
N ASP A 76 -2.69 15.31 11.70
CA ASP A 76 -4.14 15.28 11.46
C ASP A 76 -4.61 13.91 10.92
N LEU A 77 -3.80 13.28 10.06
CA LEU A 77 -4.12 11.95 9.52
C LEU A 77 -3.82 10.83 10.52
N LEU A 78 -2.76 10.96 11.32
CA LEU A 78 -2.46 10.03 12.41
C LEU A 78 -3.59 10.04 13.45
N GLU A 79 -4.16 11.20 13.75
CA GLU A 79 -5.37 11.30 14.58
C GLU A 79 -6.54 10.54 13.99
N ASN A 80 -6.78 10.65 12.68
CA ASN A 80 -7.84 9.87 12.03
C ASN A 80 -7.59 8.36 12.10
N VAL A 81 -6.33 7.92 12.18
CA VAL A 81 -5.98 6.51 12.43
C VAL A 81 -6.27 6.10 13.88
N LEU A 82 -5.97 6.98 14.83
CA LEU A 82 -6.15 6.74 16.26
C LEU A 82 -7.62 6.79 16.69
N GLU A 83 -8.34 7.84 16.27
CA GLU A 83 -9.65 8.24 16.78
C GLU A 83 -10.82 7.87 15.86
N ARG A 84 -10.55 7.71 14.56
CA ARG A 84 -11.52 7.45 13.46
C ARG A 84 -12.83 8.28 13.53
N PRO A 85 -12.90 9.43 12.83
CA PRO A 85 -14.03 10.35 12.94
C PRO A 85 -15.37 9.73 12.48
N GLY A 86 -16.46 10.08 13.17
CA GLY A 86 -17.84 9.72 12.77
C GLY A 86 -18.47 8.53 13.50
N GLY A 87 -17.94 8.11 14.66
CA GLY A 87 -18.59 7.13 15.55
C GLY A 87 -18.36 5.66 15.19
N ALA A 88 -17.34 5.37 14.37
CA ALA A 88 -16.82 4.01 14.17
C ALA A 88 -15.64 3.77 15.11
N GLU A 89 -15.44 2.52 15.56
CA GLU A 89 -14.39 2.16 16.53
C GLU A 89 -12.98 2.60 16.04
N GLY A 90 -12.28 3.37 16.87
CA GLY A 90 -10.90 3.84 16.67
C GLY A 90 -9.84 2.75 16.90
N THR A 91 -8.58 3.13 17.08
CA THR A 91 -7.53 2.18 17.47
C THR A 91 -7.86 1.59 18.85
N ILE A 92 -8.04 0.28 18.93
CA ILE A 92 -8.32 -0.40 20.20
C ILE A 92 -6.98 -0.64 20.92
N ALA A 93 -6.81 0.00 22.06
CA ALA A 93 -5.69 -0.20 22.96
C ALA A 93 -6.20 -0.79 24.28
N GLN A 94 -5.76 -2.00 24.61
CA GLN A 94 -6.35 -2.77 25.73
C GLN A 94 -7.85 -3.01 25.50
N TYR A 95 -8.71 -2.43 26.35
CA TYR A 95 -10.17 -2.47 26.26
C TYR A 95 -10.78 -1.12 25.89
N MET A 96 -9.95 -0.16 25.50
CA MET A 96 -10.33 1.22 25.25
C MET A 96 -10.31 1.50 23.75
N GLU A 97 -11.42 2.03 23.27
CA GLU A 97 -11.49 2.70 21.98
C GLU A 97 -11.12 4.16 22.18
N LEU A 98 -10.20 4.67 21.37
CA LEU A 98 -9.78 6.07 21.41
C LEU A 98 -10.75 6.92 20.58
N TYR A 99 -11.19 8.04 21.15
CA TYR A 99 -12.10 9.01 20.57
C TYR A 99 -11.44 10.40 20.53
N PRO A 100 -11.94 11.31 19.65
CA PRO A 100 -11.42 12.67 19.57
C PRO A 100 -11.50 13.39 20.91
N PHE A 101 -10.40 14.05 21.32
CA PHE A 101 -10.39 14.93 22.48
C PHE A 101 -10.42 16.40 22.05
N ASP A 102 -11.39 17.15 22.57
CA ASP A 102 -11.57 18.59 22.25
C ASP A 102 -10.48 19.49 22.87
N LEU A 103 -9.64 18.97 23.75
CA LEU A 103 -8.55 19.71 24.43
C LEU A 103 -7.17 19.43 23.82
N ARG A 104 -7.12 19.13 22.51
CA ARG A 104 -5.85 19.17 21.79
C ARG A 104 -5.14 20.50 22.04
N GLU A 105 -3.81 20.51 21.99
CA GLU A 105 -3.06 21.74 21.71
C GLU A 105 -3.25 22.18 20.24
N LYS A 106 -4.39 21.85 19.59
CA LYS A 106 -4.74 22.35 18.28
C LYS A 106 -5.00 23.84 18.41
N ASN A 107 -4.09 24.62 17.87
CA ASN A 107 -4.27 26.04 17.73
C ASN A 107 -4.93 26.31 16.39
N ALA A 108 -6.26 26.47 16.39
CA ALA A 108 -7.03 26.74 15.18
C ALA A 108 -6.58 28.03 14.46
N ALA A 109 -5.96 28.98 15.17
CA ALA A 109 -5.42 30.20 14.60
C ALA A 109 -4.03 30.01 13.98
N ASP A 110 -3.24 29.05 14.49
CA ASP A 110 -1.91 28.71 13.99
C ASP A 110 -1.61 27.21 14.20
N PRO A 111 -2.02 26.36 13.23
CA PRO A 111 -1.83 24.92 13.35
C PRO A 111 -0.36 24.49 13.53
N GLY A 112 0.59 25.24 12.96
CA GLY A 112 2.02 24.94 13.05
C GLY A 112 2.52 25.02 14.50
N LEU A 113 2.08 26.02 15.25
CA LEU A 113 2.37 26.11 16.69
C LEU A 113 1.80 24.94 17.49
N GLY A 114 0.65 24.39 17.08
CA GLY A 114 0.09 23.19 17.72
C GLY A 114 0.98 21.97 17.50
N PHE A 115 1.45 21.78 16.26
CA PHE A 115 2.37 20.70 15.91
C PHE A 115 3.71 20.78 16.64
N GLU A 116 4.29 21.97 16.78
CA GLU A 116 5.56 22.16 17.49
C GLU A 116 5.47 21.93 19.01
N ARG A 117 4.26 22.03 19.59
CA ARG A 117 4.05 21.71 21.02
C ARG A 117 3.79 20.24 21.26
N SER A 118 3.10 19.58 20.32
CA SER A 118 2.78 18.15 20.39
C SER A 118 3.89 17.25 19.85
N THR A 119 4.92 17.81 19.20
CA THR A 119 6.03 17.04 18.64
C THR A 119 7.39 17.63 18.98
N SER A 120 8.42 16.78 18.97
CA SER A 120 9.82 17.19 19.03
C SER A 120 10.64 16.43 18.00
N GLY A 121 11.60 17.10 17.38
CA GLY A 121 12.50 16.50 16.39
C GLY A 121 11.88 16.20 15.02
N LEU A 122 10.71 16.77 14.70
CA LEU A 122 10.06 16.68 13.38
C LEU A 122 10.08 18.02 12.63
N ALA A 123 9.65 19.10 13.25
CA ALA A 123 9.62 20.42 12.61
C ALA A 123 11.01 20.88 12.16
N ASN A 124 11.11 21.39 10.93
CA ASN A 124 12.34 21.91 10.32
C ASN A 124 13.48 20.88 10.28
N THR A 125 13.14 19.61 10.07
CA THR A 125 14.12 18.51 9.98
C THR A 125 14.13 17.88 8.59
N ASN A 126 15.20 17.18 8.24
CA ASN A 126 15.32 16.48 6.95
C ASN A 126 15.73 15.01 7.16
N VAL A 127 15.80 14.24 6.07
CA VAL A 127 16.15 12.81 6.11
C VAL A 127 17.51 12.50 6.78
N SER A 128 18.43 13.47 6.83
CA SER A 128 19.75 13.32 7.45
C SER A 128 19.78 13.72 8.94
N THR A 129 18.71 14.30 9.46
CA THR A 129 18.63 14.72 10.86
C THR A 129 18.67 13.50 11.78
N SER A 130 19.55 13.53 12.79
CA SER A 130 19.76 12.42 13.74
C SER A 130 19.03 12.61 15.07
N ALA A 131 18.25 13.68 15.22
CA ALA A 131 17.51 13.96 16.45
C ALA A 131 16.49 12.85 16.74
N ASP A 132 16.27 12.59 18.02
CA ASP A 132 15.16 11.75 18.48
C ASP A 132 13.83 12.40 18.10
N VAL A 133 12.80 11.57 17.93
CA VAL A 133 11.44 12.03 17.62
C VAL A 133 10.55 11.75 18.81
N GLU A 134 9.80 12.77 19.21
CA GLU A 134 8.71 12.62 20.16
C GLU A 134 7.41 13.11 19.55
N ILE A 135 6.34 12.35 19.76
CA ILE A 135 4.99 12.72 19.34
C ILE A 135 4.07 12.46 20.53
N ARG A 136 3.23 13.45 20.87
CA ARG A 136 2.29 13.41 21.98
C ARG A 136 0.88 13.64 21.45
N PHE A 137 -0.03 12.72 21.78
CA PHE A 137 -1.45 12.86 21.47
C PHE A 137 -2.28 12.73 22.73
N LEU A 138 -3.32 13.56 22.81
CA LEU A 138 -4.36 13.47 23.82
C LEU A 138 -5.59 12.78 23.20
N PHE A 139 -6.25 11.92 23.96
CA PHE A 139 -7.42 11.18 23.51
C PHE A 139 -8.48 11.09 24.60
N GLU A 140 -9.74 10.92 24.21
CA GLU A 140 -10.76 10.34 25.07
C GLU A 140 -10.78 8.83 24.86
N ALA A 141 -11.18 8.08 25.87
CA ALA A 141 -11.29 6.63 25.78
C ALA A 141 -12.58 6.14 26.43
N ASN A 142 -13.27 5.25 25.71
CA ASN A 142 -14.46 4.56 26.20
C ASN A 142 -14.22 3.04 26.14
N THR A 143 -14.74 2.31 27.12
CA THR A 143 -14.70 0.85 27.14
C THR A 143 -16.03 0.28 26.65
N THR A 144 -16.05 -0.31 25.46
CA THR A 144 -17.30 -0.79 24.84
C THR A 144 -17.65 -2.24 25.17
N THR A 145 -16.68 -3.06 25.62
CA THR A 145 -16.92 -4.49 25.90
C THR A 145 -16.14 -5.04 27.10
N ARG A 146 -16.81 -5.87 27.92
CA ARG A 146 -16.18 -6.62 29.01
C ARG A 146 -15.34 -7.82 28.53
N ASN A 147 -15.51 -8.23 27.27
CA ASN A 147 -14.85 -9.36 26.64
C ASN A 147 -14.49 -9.02 25.19
N ALA A 148 -13.22 -8.72 24.93
CA ALA A 148 -12.67 -8.54 23.58
C ALA A 148 -11.38 -9.35 23.42
N ARG A 149 -11.06 -9.75 22.19
CA ARG A 149 -9.70 -10.18 21.85
C ARG A 149 -8.87 -8.92 21.65
N VAL A 150 -7.82 -8.77 22.43
CA VAL A 150 -7.07 -7.52 22.56
C VAL A 150 -5.65 -7.75 22.07
N SER A 151 -5.22 -6.94 21.10
CA SER A 151 -3.80 -6.80 20.79
C SER A 151 -3.09 -6.12 21.95
N LEU A 152 -1.83 -6.47 22.23
CA LEU A 152 -1.03 -5.75 23.22
C LEU A 152 -1.06 -4.25 22.88
N SER A 153 -1.53 -3.41 23.80
CA SER A 153 -1.80 -1.99 23.54
C SER A 153 -0.61 -1.25 22.98
N THR A 154 0.58 -1.57 23.48
CA THR A 154 1.86 -1.05 22.96
C THR A 154 2.07 -1.38 21.49
N LEU A 155 1.67 -2.57 21.02
CA LEU A 155 1.80 -2.97 19.62
C LEU A 155 0.79 -2.23 18.72
N ALA A 156 -0.46 -2.11 19.14
CA ALA A 156 -1.49 -1.40 18.38
C ALA A 156 -1.12 0.08 18.19
N LEU A 157 -0.67 0.74 19.26
CA LEU A 157 -0.20 2.13 19.23
C LEU A 157 1.15 2.28 18.51
N ALA A 158 2.03 1.29 18.58
CA ALA A 158 3.26 1.29 17.78
C ALA A 158 2.94 1.27 16.27
N GLN A 159 1.98 0.42 15.86
CA GLN A 159 1.60 0.25 14.47
C GLN A 159 0.83 1.45 13.92
N SER A 160 0.07 2.18 14.75
CA SER A 160 -0.72 3.33 14.29
C SER A 160 0.13 4.45 13.69
N LEU A 161 1.35 4.68 14.20
CA LEU A 161 2.30 5.67 13.64
C LEU A 161 2.64 5.42 12.17
N HIS A 162 2.70 4.13 11.79
CA HIS A 162 3.15 3.70 10.47
C HIS A 162 1.99 3.31 9.54
N ARG A 163 0.80 3.08 10.09
CA ARG A 163 -0.35 2.54 9.34
C ARG A 163 -0.73 3.35 8.11
N LEU A 164 -0.61 4.69 8.16
CA LEU A 164 -0.91 5.56 7.00
C LEU A 164 0.09 5.41 5.85
N PHE A 165 1.28 4.89 6.12
CA PHE A 165 2.31 4.60 5.13
C PHE A 165 2.22 3.17 4.58
N SER A 166 1.29 2.35 5.07
CA SER A 166 1.02 1.04 4.46
C SER A 166 0.37 1.23 3.10
N TYR A 167 0.83 0.43 2.14
CA TYR A 167 0.44 0.51 0.75
C TYR A 167 -0.19 -0.80 0.29
N ASP A 168 -1.34 -0.71 -0.35
CA ASP A 168 -1.96 -1.82 -1.05
C ASP A 168 -2.40 -1.34 -2.44
N ALA A 169 -2.08 -2.09 -3.49
CA ALA A 169 -2.59 -1.84 -4.84
C ALA A 169 -3.24 -3.09 -5.38
N ILE A 170 -4.57 -3.07 -5.48
CA ILE A 170 -5.39 -4.22 -5.82
C ILE A 170 -6.07 -3.98 -7.15
N GLN A 171 -6.09 -5.01 -8.00
CA GLN A 171 -6.80 -5.01 -9.26
C GLN A 171 -8.31 -4.95 -9.05
N SER A 172 -8.96 -4.05 -9.78
CA SER A 172 -10.42 -4.00 -9.84
C SER A 172 -11.02 -5.39 -10.16
N PRO A 173 -12.00 -5.90 -9.39
CA PRO A 173 -12.60 -7.22 -9.62
C PRO A 173 -13.21 -7.41 -11.01
N THR A 174 -13.67 -6.31 -11.62
CA THR A 174 -14.29 -6.28 -12.96
C THR A 174 -13.27 -6.09 -14.07
N LEU A 175 -12.00 -5.82 -13.74
CA LEU A 175 -11.01 -5.32 -14.68
C LEU A 175 -11.59 -4.18 -15.52
N THR A 176 -12.36 -3.25 -14.93
CA THR A 176 -12.82 -2.00 -15.59
C THR A 176 -12.28 -0.82 -14.79
N PRO A 177 -11.76 0.26 -15.43
CA PRO A 177 -11.09 1.32 -14.67
C PRO A 177 -12.23 2.13 -14.08
N SER A 178 -12.49 1.95 -12.79
CA SER A 178 -13.66 2.58 -12.18
C SER A 178 -13.43 2.90 -10.71
N GLY A 179 -13.66 4.16 -10.35
CA GLY A 179 -13.92 4.58 -8.98
C GLY A 179 -12.71 5.00 -8.13
N PRO A 180 -12.96 5.47 -6.90
CA PRO A 180 -11.95 5.58 -5.86
C PRO A 180 -11.39 4.19 -5.50
N TYR A 181 -10.24 4.16 -4.83
CA TYR A 181 -9.56 2.91 -4.44
C TYR A 181 -10.49 1.96 -3.68
N PRO A 182 -10.37 0.63 -3.90
CA PRO A 182 -9.34 -0.08 -4.69
C PRO A 182 -9.60 -0.23 -6.20
N GLY A 183 -10.35 0.66 -6.84
CA GLY A 183 -10.68 0.58 -8.27
C GLY A 183 -9.57 0.89 -9.31
N SER A 184 -8.30 0.57 -9.06
CA SER A 184 -7.20 0.78 -10.01
C SER A 184 -6.87 -0.47 -10.83
N TRP A 185 -6.33 -0.25 -12.03
CA TRP A 185 -5.80 -1.32 -12.88
C TRP A 185 -4.31 -1.43 -12.64
N PRO A 186 -3.82 -2.40 -11.88
CA PRO A 186 -2.42 -2.52 -11.63
C PRO A 186 -1.68 -2.87 -12.91
N PHE A 187 -2.24 -3.61 -13.87
CA PHE A 187 -1.66 -3.84 -15.21
C PHE A 187 -2.44 -3.14 -16.31
N LEU A 188 -1.76 -2.71 -17.37
CA LEU A 188 -2.34 -2.00 -18.50
C LEU A 188 -2.85 -2.95 -19.60
N ILE A 189 -3.78 -2.45 -20.42
CA ILE A 189 -4.11 -3.07 -21.71
C ILE A 189 -3.11 -2.54 -22.73
N GLU A 190 -2.02 -3.30 -22.93
CA GLU A 190 -0.98 -2.96 -23.89
C GLU A 190 -0.20 -4.21 -24.34
N GLY A 191 0.59 -4.08 -25.40
CA GLY A 191 1.50 -5.14 -25.82
C GLY A 191 0.81 -6.48 -26.10
N GLY A 192 -0.43 -6.46 -26.60
CA GLY A 192 -1.25 -7.64 -26.87
C GLY A 192 -2.09 -8.13 -25.69
N TRP A 193 -1.87 -7.62 -24.48
CA TRP A 193 -2.70 -7.91 -23.32
C TRP A 193 -4.01 -7.12 -23.38
N HIS A 194 -5.12 -7.83 -23.15
CA HIS A 194 -6.46 -7.27 -23.13
C HIS A 194 -7.36 -8.10 -22.22
N ASN A 195 -8.55 -7.59 -21.93
CA ASN A 195 -9.50 -8.29 -21.09
C ASN A 195 -10.44 -9.14 -21.92
N ILE A 196 -10.68 -10.36 -21.46
CA ILE A 196 -11.71 -11.25 -21.98
C ILE A 196 -12.59 -11.74 -20.83
N THR A 197 -13.75 -12.31 -21.16
CA THR A 197 -14.63 -12.95 -20.19
C THR A 197 -14.51 -14.47 -20.32
N THR A 198 -14.40 -15.17 -19.18
CA THR A 198 -14.35 -16.64 -19.12
C THR A 198 -15.35 -17.18 -18.10
N ASN A 199 -15.83 -18.40 -18.33
CA ASN A 199 -16.69 -19.13 -17.41
C ASN A 199 -15.88 -19.89 -16.33
N SER A 200 -14.58 -20.04 -16.51
CA SER A 200 -13.70 -20.65 -15.52
C SER A 200 -13.06 -19.56 -14.67
N CYS A 201 -13.44 -19.50 -13.40
CA CYS A 201 -13.04 -18.45 -12.47
C CYS A 201 -12.33 -19.03 -11.25
N PRO A 202 -11.41 -18.30 -10.64
CA PRO A 202 -10.77 -18.73 -9.40
C PRO A 202 -11.81 -18.84 -8.27
N PRO A 203 -11.53 -19.63 -7.23
CA PRO A 203 -12.39 -19.72 -6.06
C PRO A 203 -12.74 -18.34 -5.50
N GLY A 204 -14.02 -18.09 -5.24
CA GLY A 204 -14.52 -16.82 -4.68
C GLY A 204 -14.86 -15.74 -5.71
N ALA A 205 -14.53 -15.91 -6.99
CA ALA A 205 -14.95 -14.99 -8.05
C ALA A 205 -16.27 -15.47 -8.70
N PRO A 206 -17.25 -14.59 -8.94
CA PRO A 206 -18.49 -14.95 -9.64
C PRO A 206 -18.17 -15.36 -11.09
N SER A 207 -18.86 -16.38 -11.59
CA SER A 207 -18.78 -16.79 -13.00
C SER A 207 -19.98 -16.26 -13.79
N PRO A 208 -19.78 -15.66 -14.98
CA PRO A 208 -18.51 -15.46 -15.65
C PRO A 208 -17.67 -14.33 -15.05
N CYS A 209 -16.37 -14.36 -15.29
CA CYS A 209 -15.43 -13.37 -14.76
C CYS A 209 -14.50 -12.80 -15.83
N ALA A 210 -14.08 -11.55 -15.63
CA ALA A 210 -13.07 -10.90 -16.45
C ALA A 210 -11.66 -11.41 -16.11
N VAL A 211 -10.84 -11.63 -17.13
CA VAL A 211 -9.43 -12.03 -17.00
C VAL A 211 -8.56 -11.24 -17.98
N LEU A 212 -7.33 -10.93 -17.56
CA LEU A 212 -6.30 -10.36 -18.41
C LEU A 212 -5.62 -11.48 -19.20
N TRP A 213 -5.50 -11.30 -20.51
CA TRP A 213 -5.00 -12.32 -21.43
C TRP A 213 -4.20 -11.72 -22.58
N ALA A 214 -3.16 -12.42 -23.02
CA ALA A 214 -2.44 -12.13 -24.25
C ALA A 214 -2.64 -13.28 -25.24
N GLY A 215 -3.45 -13.03 -26.28
CA GLY A 215 -3.70 -13.99 -27.35
C GLY A 215 -4.65 -13.43 -28.39
N ASN A 216 -5.24 -14.31 -29.19
CA ASN A 216 -6.14 -13.94 -30.27
C ASN A 216 -7.55 -14.49 -30.03
N ASP A 217 -8.52 -13.58 -29.85
CA ASP A 217 -9.92 -13.90 -29.57
C ASP A 217 -10.57 -14.85 -30.57
N ALA A 218 -10.22 -14.74 -31.86
CA ALA A 218 -10.81 -15.57 -32.90
C ALA A 218 -10.34 -17.02 -32.84
N THR A 219 -9.11 -17.26 -32.37
CA THR A 219 -8.51 -18.60 -32.30
C THR A 219 -8.53 -19.20 -30.89
N GLY A 220 -8.70 -18.37 -29.86
CA GLY A 220 -8.61 -18.77 -28.45
C GLY A 220 -7.20 -19.21 -28.03
N ARG A 221 -6.16 -18.79 -28.76
CA ARG A 221 -4.75 -19.16 -28.52
C ARG A 221 -3.84 -17.96 -28.71
N TYR A 222 -2.64 -18.01 -28.13
CA TYR A 222 -1.58 -17.06 -28.48
C TYR A 222 -0.96 -17.40 -29.85
N ALA A 223 -0.36 -16.39 -30.49
CA ALA A 223 0.37 -16.58 -31.74
C ALA A 223 1.81 -17.06 -31.48
N ASN A 224 2.34 -17.87 -32.39
CA ASN A 224 3.74 -18.29 -32.36
C ASN A 224 4.66 -17.07 -32.55
N ASN A 225 5.90 -17.18 -32.06
CA ASN A 225 6.97 -16.20 -32.22
C ASN A 225 6.56 -14.79 -31.75
N THR A 226 5.85 -14.74 -30.63
CA THR A 226 5.26 -13.51 -30.10
C THR A 226 5.88 -13.15 -28.75
N VAL A 227 6.11 -11.85 -28.54
CA VAL A 227 6.44 -11.28 -27.23
C VAL A 227 5.33 -10.31 -26.86
N ALA A 228 4.66 -10.56 -25.74
CA ALA A 228 3.56 -9.75 -25.24
C ALA A 228 3.88 -9.27 -23.82
N ALA A 229 4.11 -7.97 -23.65
CA ALA A 229 4.47 -7.38 -22.38
C ALA A 229 3.47 -6.31 -21.95
N THR A 230 3.03 -6.35 -20.69
CA THR A 230 2.20 -5.30 -20.08
C THR A 230 2.76 -4.86 -18.74
N ARG A 231 2.89 -3.55 -18.55
CA ARG A 231 3.44 -2.92 -17.35
C ARG A 231 2.37 -2.53 -16.34
N THR A 232 2.82 -2.26 -15.13
CA THR A 232 1.95 -1.74 -14.08
C THR A 232 1.71 -0.25 -14.14
N ILE A 233 0.56 0.18 -13.58
CA ILE A 233 0.26 1.59 -13.29
C ILE A 233 -0.27 1.73 -11.86
N ALA A 234 0.37 2.58 -11.05
CA ALA A 234 -0.11 2.91 -9.71
C ALA A 234 -1.27 3.92 -9.73
N ASP A 235 -1.35 4.82 -10.73
CA ASP A 235 -2.46 5.77 -10.88
C ASP A 235 -2.55 6.39 -12.30
N PRO A 236 -3.69 6.28 -13.02
CA PRO A 236 -3.93 6.99 -14.28
C PRO A 236 -4.45 8.44 -14.15
N ALA A 237 -4.80 8.92 -12.95
CA ALA A 237 -5.46 10.22 -12.75
C ALA A 237 -4.50 11.42 -12.57
N PHE A 238 -3.22 11.19 -12.31
CA PHE A 238 -2.21 12.26 -12.27
C PHE A 238 -1.43 12.28 -13.59
N ALA A 239 -1.96 13.07 -14.52
CA ALA A 239 -1.50 13.17 -15.90
C ALA A 239 -0.10 13.83 -16.01
N THR A 240 0.93 13.00 -15.99
CA THR A 240 1.97 13.04 -17.02
C THR A 240 2.02 11.64 -17.67
N PRO A 241 2.34 11.49 -18.96
CA PRO A 241 2.15 10.23 -19.69
C PRO A 241 3.17 9.13 -19.35
N ALA A 242 3.69 9.08 -18.12
CA ALA A 242 4.71 8.14 -17.68
C ALA A 242 4.22 7.27 -16.52
N TYR A 243 4.20 5.95 -16.74
CA TYR A 243 3.96 4.87 -15.77
C TYR A 243 4.43 5.23 -14.34
N ILE A 244 3.48 5.44 -13.42
CA ILE A 244 3.82 5.78 -12.02
C ILE A 244 4.26 4.50 -11.29
N PRO A 245 5.46 4.48 -10.67
CA PRO A 245 5.96 3.33 -9.94
C PRO A 245 5.23 3.14 -8.60
N PHE A 246 5.28 1.91 -8.08
CA PHE A 246 4.99 1.61 -6.67
C PHE A 246 6.13 2.14 -5.81
N ASP A 247 5.83 2.86 -4.74
CA ASP A 247 6.85 3.40 -3.83
C ASP A 247 6.97 2.52 -2.58
N LEU A 248 8.04 1.73 -2.52
CA LEU A 248 8.32 0.79 -1.44
C LEU A 248 9.22 1.37 -0.36
N ARG A 249 9.55 2.67 -0.42
CA ARG A 249 10.30 3.37 0.64
C ARG A 249 9.57 3.40 1.98
N PHE A 250 8.26 3.23 1.94
CA PHE A 250 7.39 3.27 3.10
C PHE A 250 7.22 1.91 3.78
N ALA A 251 7.56 0.82 3.09
CA ALA A 251 7.22 -0.52 3.52
C ALA A 251 8.27 -1.14 4.45
N SER A 252 7.85 -2.03 5.34
CA SER A 252 8.71 -2.93 6.12
C SER A 252 8.66 -4.38 5.61
N ASP A 253 7.66 -4.73 4.82
CA ASP A 253 7.60 -5.97 4.04
C ASP A 253 6.85 -5.72 2.73
N VAL A 254 7.06 -6.56 1.71
CA VAL A 254 6.40 -6.39 0.41
C VAL A 254 6.30 -7.70 -0.37
N TRP A 255 5.11 -7.95 -0.91
CA TRP A 255 4.86 -9.08 -1.80
C TRP A 255 3.76 -8.76 -2.82
N ALA A 256 3.80 -9.44 -3.95
CA ALA A 256 2.74 -9.40 -4.95
C ALA A 256 2.02 -10.75 -5.03
N THR A 257 0.72 -10.72 -5.29
CA THR A 257 -0.11 -11.90 -5.54
C THR A 257 -0.92 -11.73 -6.82
N PHE A 258 -1.28 -12.83 -7.45
CA PHE A 258 -2.31 -12.87 -8.48
C PHE A 258 -2.83 -14.30 -8.68
N ASN A 259 -4.06 -14.42 -9.14
CA ASN A 259 -4.65 -15.69 -9.55
C ASN A 259 -4.40 -15.93 -11.03
N TYR A 260 -4.09 -17.17 -11.39
CA TYR A 260 -3.88 -17.55 -12.77
C TYR A 260 -4.34 -18.98 -13.09
N THR A 261 -4.63 -19.20 -14.36
CA THR A 261 -4.67 -20.54 -14.98
C THR A 261 -4.01 -20.41 -16.34
N GLY A 262 -3.21 -21.39 -16.76
CA GLY A 262 -2.52 -21.22 -18.03
C GLY A 262 -1.79 -22.43 -18.56
N GLN A 263 -1.62 -22.44 -19.87
CA GLN A 263 -0.96 -23.52 -20.61
C GLN A 263 -0.01 -22.95 -21.64
N VAL A 264 1.11 -23.65 -21.80
CA VAL A 264 2.13 -23.41 -22.81
C VAL A 264 2.21 -24.64 -23.72
N ALA A 265 2.59 -24.45 -24.99
CA ALA A 265 2.67 -25.54 -25.95
C ALA A 265 3.92 -26.40 -25.70
N ASP A 266 5.02 -25.77 -25.31
CA ASP A 266 6.28 -26.42 -24.95
C ASP A 266 7.13 -25.54 -24.02
N ALA A 267 8.35 -26.00 -23.69
CA ALA A 267 9.26 -25.34 -22.76
C ALA A 267 9.89 -24.02 -23.30
N GLY A 268 9.73 -23.70 -24.58
CA GLY A 268 10.16 -22.43 -25.16
C GLY A 268 9.13 -21.30 -25.01
N ASP A 269 7.90 -21.64 -24.62
CA ASP A 269 6.83 -20.69 -24.32
C ASP A 269 6.76 -20.45 -22.81
N ARG A 270 6.76 -19.18 -22.38
CA ARG A 270 6.89 -18.85 -20.95
C ARG A 270 6.27 -17.50 -20.59
N LEU A 271 5.90 -17.37 -19.33
CA LEU A 271 5.48 -16.12 -18.73
C LEU A 271 6.40 -15.77 -17.55
N HIS A 272 6.98 -14.57 -17.59
CA HIS A 272 7.71 -13.97 -16.48
C HIS A 272 6.92 -12.84 -15.84
N LEU A 273 6.97 -12.75 -14.51
CA LEU A 273 6.79 -11.47 -13.84
C LEU A 273 8.16 -10.82 -13.72
N GLN A 274 8.28 -9.57 -14.14
CA GLN A 274 9.54 -8.84 -14.14
C GLN A 274 9.39 -7.54 -13.37
N ILE A 275 10.50 -7.06 -12.82
CA ILE A 275 10.58 -5.82 -12.05
C ILE A 275 11.67 -4.91 -12.60
N ALA A 276 11.39 -3.62 -12.60
CA ALA A 276 12.35 -2.55 -12.86
C ALA A 276 12.26 -1.54 -11.74
N HIS A 277 13.37 -0.93 -11.35
CA HIS A 277 13.41 0.03 -10.24
C HIS A 277 14.02 1.37 -10.67
N ALA A 278 13.82 2.38 -9.84
CA ALA A 278 14.39 3.71 -10.00
C ALA A 278 15.93 3.66 -10.06
N PRO A 279 16.58 4.67 -10.67
CA PRO A 279 15.99 5.88 -11.27
C PRO A 279 15.53 5.70 -12.72
N ALA A 280 16.07 4.73 -13.46
CA ALA A 280 15.88 4.65 -14.91
C ALA A 280 14.66 3.82 -15.34
N PHE A 281 14.28 2.80 -14.55
CA PHE A 281 13.22 1.84 -14.91
C PHE A 281 13.39 1.18 -16.30
N THR A 282 14.63 1.06 -16.77
CA THR A 282 14.98 0.49 -18.08
C THR A 282 15.34 -0.98 -17.99
N ASP A 283 15.91 -1.41 -16.87
CA ASP A 283 16.44 -2.75 -16.69
C ASP A 283 15.42 -3.64 -15.98
N TRP A 284 15.00 -4.70 -16.67
CA TRP A 284 13.96 -5.61 -16.20
C TRP A 284 14.57 -6.92 -15.74
N THR A 285 14.34 -7.23 -14.47
CA THR A 285 14.81 -8.47 -13.82
C THR A 285 13.65 -9.45 -13.64
N ASN A 286 13.88 -10.73 -13.93
CA ASN A 286 12.89 -11.77 -13.69
C ASN A 286 12.71 -12.04 -12.19
N LEU A 287 11.46 -12.03 -11.74
CA LEU A 287 11.11 -12.45 -10.40
C LEU A 287 10.88 -13.95 -10.34
N SER A 288 11.17 -14.57 -9.19
CA SER A 288 11.02 -16.01 -8.98
C SER A 288 9.65 -16.37 -8.40
N PHE A 289 9.06 -17.44 -8.91
CA PHE A 289 7.90 -18.14 -8.35
C PHE A 289 8.36 -19.34 -7.51
N GLY A 290 9.33 -19.12 -6.61
CA GLY A 290 9.96 -20.15 -5.81
C GLY A 290 11.24 -20.69 -6.45
N ALA A 291 11.18 -21.89 -7.03
CA ALA A 291 12.34 -22.56 -7.64
C ALA A 291 12.55 -22.20 -9.13
N SER A 292 11.62 -21.46 -9.74
CA SER A 292 11.62 -21.13 -11.17
C SER A 292 11.25 -19.66 -11.37
N VAL A 293 11.84 -19.04 -12.40
CA VAL A 293 11.41 -17.71 -12.89
C VAL A 293 10.24 -17.80 -13.88
N ASP A 294 10.02 -18.97 -14.48
CA ASP A 294 8.88 -19.24 -15.35
C ASP A 294 7.64 -19.56 -14.50
N LEU A 295 6.52 -18.89 -14.78
CA LEU A 295 5.25 -19.24 -14.15
C LEU A 295 4.83 -20.65 -14.60
N SER A 296 4.62 -21.54 -13.63
CA SER A 296 4.30 -22.94 -13.92
C SER A 296 2.91 -23.07 -14.55
N PRO A 297 2.74 -23.86 -15.63
CA PRO A 297 1.43 -24.08 -16.23
C PRO A 297 0.51 -24.87 -15.29
N THR A 298 -0.80 -24.73 -15.49
CA THR A 298 -1.84 -25.48 -14.79
C THR A 298 -2.73 -26.23 -15.78
N ALA A 299 -3.51 -27.19 -15.28
CA ALA A 299 -4.54 -27.82 -16.10
C ALA A 299 -5.62 -26.80 -16.49
N PRO A 300 -6.30 -26.95 -17.65
CA PRO A 300 -7.32 -26.02 -18.10
C PRO A 300 -8.40 -25.78 -17.03
N GLY A 301 -8.58 -24.53 -16.64
CA GLY A 301 -9.59 -24.12 -15.68
C GLY A 301 -9.28 -24.48 -14.22
N VAL A 302 -8.12 -25.08 -13.96
CA VAL A 302 -7.56 -25.19 -12.61
C VAL A 302 -6.79 -23.91 -12.34
N TRP A 303 -7.33 -23.13 -11.41
CA TRP A 303 -6.74 -21.87 -10.97
C TRP A 303 -5.76 -22.10 -9.83
N SER A 304 -4.70 -21.30 -9.81
CA SER A 304 -3.69 -21.28 -8.77
C SER A 304 -3.35 -19.83 -8.42
N THR A 305 -2.82 -19.62 -7.22
CA THR A 305 -2.38 -18.31 -6.77
C THR A 305 -0.86 -18.27 -6.81
N ALA A 306 -0.32 -17.27 -7.50
CA ALA A 306 1.10 -16.95 -7.45
C ALA A 306 1.33 -15.92 -6.34
N THR A 307 2.37 -16.14 -5.53
CA THR A 307 2.87 -15.17 -4.54
C THR A 307 4.34 -14.95 -4.82
N VAL A 308 4.74 -13.69 -4.93
CA VAL A 308 6.10 -13.28 -5.27
C VAL A 308 6.61 -12.34 -4.18
N ASN A 309 7.69 -12.75 -3.52
CA ASN A 309 8.38 -11.92 -2.53
C ASN A 309 9.15 -10.78 -3.24
N LEU A 310 9.00 -9.56 -2.73
CA LEU A 310 9.68 -8.38 -3.26
C LEU A 310 10.55 -7.69 -2.20
N SER A 311 10.79 -8.31 -1.05
CA SER A 311 11.48 -7.70 0.11
C SER A 311 12.89 -7.20 -0.24
N GLY A 312 13.52 -7.75 -1.28
CA GLY A 312 14.80 -7.25 -1.82
C GLY A 312 14.73 -5.87 -2.49
N TYR A 313 13.55 -5.30 -2.65
CA TYR A 313 13.29 -3.98 -3.25
C TYR A 313 12.66 -3.00 -2.27
N LEU A 314 12.69 -3.29 -0.96
CA LEU A 314 12.33 -2.33 0.08
C LEU A 314 13.26 -1.11 0.00
N GLY A 315 12.71 0.10 0.16
CA GLY A 315 13.49 1.33 -0.01
C GLY A 315 13.55 1.84 -1.45
N ASP A 316 13.01 1.12 -2.43
CA ASP A 316 13.01 1.53 -3.83
C ASP A 316 11.63 1.94 -4.34
N ARG A 317 11.62 2.64 -5.48
CA ARG A 317 10.43 2.78 -6.33
C ARG A 317 10.52 1.75 -7.46
N VAL A 318 9.45 0.99 -7.68
CA VAL A 318 9.46 -0.15 -8.61
C VAL A 318 8.30 -0.13 -9.61
N ARG A 319 8.50 -0.76 -10.76
CA ARG A 319 7.47 -1.09 -11.74
C ARG A 319 7.50 -2.58 -11.96
N LEU A 320 6.32 -3.18 -12.15
CA LEU A 320 6.20 -4.59 -12.49
C LEU A 320 5.72 -4.71 -13.93
N ARG A 321 6.03 -5.82 -14.59
CA ARG A 321 5.42 -6.18 -15.87
C ARG A 321 5.25 -7.68 -16.00
N LEU A 322 4.19 -8.09 -16.68
CA LEU A 322 4.05 -9.43 -17.20
C LEU A 322 4.70 -9.47 -18.58
N ASN A 323 5.53 -10.47 -18.85
CA ASN A 323 6.17 -10.66 -20.15
C ASN A 323 5.99 -12.11 -20.62
N PHE A 324 5.04 -12.31 -21.53
CA PHE A 324 4.84 -13.58 -22.19
C PHE A 324 5.70 -13.66 -23.45
N THR A 325 6.40 -14.77 -23.65
CA THR A 325 7.19 -15.05 -24.84
C THR A 325 6.82 -16.42 -25.38
N SER A 326 6.58 -16.49 -26.69
CA SER A 326 6.37 -17.74 -27.41
C SER A 326 7.44 -17.94 -28.49
N ASN A 327 7.87 -19.19 -28.66
CA ASN A 327 8.81 -19.61 -29.70
C ASN A 327 8.09 -19.87 -31.05
N ALA A 328 8.79 -20.40 -32.05
CA ALA A 328 8.21 -20.63 -33.39
C ALA A 328 7.28 -21.85 -33.51
N ALA A 329 7.06 -22.65 -32.46
CA ALA A 329 6.42 -23.96 -32.52
C ALA A 329 5.20 -24.09 -31.60
N GLY A 330 4.09 -24.57 -32.16
CA GLY A 330 2.86 -24.84 -31.40
C GLY A 330 2.17 -23.59 -30.84
N SER A 331 0.94 -23.76 -30.38
CA SER A 331 0.22 -22.73 -29.64
C SER A 331 -0.78 -23.33 -28.66
N ALA A 332 -0.93 -22.69 -27.52
CA ALA A 332 -1.86 -23.06 -26.47
C ALA A 332 -2.71 -21.85 -26.06
N ARG A 333 -3.52 -22.02 -25.01
CA ARG A 333 -4.41 -20.95 -24.51
C ARG A 333 -3.63 -19.80 -23.86
N GLY A 334 -2.36 -19.99 -23.48
CA GLY A 334 -1.60 -18.99 -22.74
C GLY A 334 -2.07 -18.90 -21.29
N PHE A 335 -1.85 -17.76 -20.67
CA PHE A 335 -2.18 -17.51 -19.27
C PHE A 335 -3.33 -16.52 -19.13
N TYR A 336 -4.36 -16.90 -18.37
CA TYR A 336 -5.39 -16.01 -17.88
C TYR A 336 -5.00 -15.56 -16.47
N ILE A 337 -4.99 -14.25 -16.24
CA ILE A 337 -4.52 -13.64 -14.99
C ILE A 337 -5.60 -12.70 -14.46
N ARG A 338 -5.79 -12.68 -13.14
CA ARG A 338 -6.65 -11.71 -12.47
C ARG A 338 -6.29 -11.59 -11.00
N ASP A 339 -6.97 -10.69 -10.31
CA ASP A 339 -6.82 -10.43 -8.88
C ASP A 339 -5.37 -10.10 -8.50
N PHE A 340 -4.67 -9.35 -9.36
CA PHE A 340 -3.34 -8.87 -8.99
C PHE A 340 -3.44 -7.95 -7.77
N ALA A 341 -2.58 -8.17 -6.78
CA ALA A 341 -2.44 -7.30 -5.63
C ALA A 341 -0.95 -7.13 -5.28
N LEU A 342 -0.54 -5.90 -5.00
CA LEU A 342 0.72 -5.59 -4.34
C LEU A 342 0.41 -5.17 -2.91
N HIS A 343 1.08 -5.80 -1.95
CA HIS A 343 0.95 -5.52 -0.53
C HIS A 343 2.30 -5.03 0.00
N ALA A 344 2.28 -3.90 0.69
CA ALA A 344 3.46 -3.23 1.24
C ALA A 344 3.13 -2.59 2.60
N PRO A 345 2.94 -3.39 3.67
CA PRO A 345 2.74 -2.88 5.02
C PRO A 345 3.96 -2.07 5.51
N SER A 346 3.72 -1.07 6.37
CA SER A 346 4.76 -0.19 6.95
C SER A 346 5.10 -0.58 8.38
#